data_AF-A0A380TAF2-F1
#
_entry.id   AF-A0A380TAF2-F1
#
_cell.length_a   1.000
_cell.length_b   1.000
_cell.length_c   1.000
_cell.angle_alpha   90.00
_cell.angle_beta   90.00
_cell.angle_gamma   90.00
#
_symmetry.space_group_name_H-M   'P 1'
#
loop_
_entity.id
_entity.type
_entity.pdbx_description
1 polymer ?
#
loop_
_entity_poly.entity_id
_entity_poly.type
_entity_poly.pdbx_seq_one_letter_code
_entity_poly.pdbx_strand_id
1 'polypeptide(L)'
;MPLPSCASPIFDAYIIVDWSAAARPVQGADSIWIACLERRSDGLVPLLLANPPTRAEAVARLADLLSDLISRDRVTLVGFDFAFGYPQGFAARLRAEAPDWRGVWKELAARIRDEDDNANNRFAVAAALNEKLSARPFPFWGCPAGADTAQLTARKPDGYTADALAEYRLTDRVTRGPKSVWQLAYAGSVGSQSLLGIARLFQLRHHPWLTDVTRIWPFETGLGALARPGAGEWRVLLTEVYPSMLATTPAQGEVRDARQVQALATHFADEDAQGRMAPLFAGPADLSDEQRRAVEREEGWTLGIETTAKPSGGPTPGRNGYDYLKDAHAIYRRSFALIREEVDLGVLPQGLQVVAERLIHACGDVTILPDLAYTDGVAEAARGALAAGAPILVDSEMVGAGIIRARLAGNAVLCLLNDPRTAALAQSNGTTRSAAAVDLWRPHLEGAVVAIGNAPTALFRLLELLDEGAPAPAAILGFPVGFVGAAEAKAALASHPRRVPFITLTGRRGGSAMAAAAVNALTMDGQ
;
A
#
# COMPACT_ATOMS: atom_id res chain seq x y z
N MET A 1 -18.26 25.40 16.69
CA MET A 1 -18.42 23.98 17.04
C MET A 1 -17.18 23.54 17.78
N PRO A 2 -17.27 22.89 18.95
CA PRO A 2 -16.13 22.20 19.52
C PRO A 2 -15.74 21.06 18.56
N LEU A 3 -14.43 20.86 18.37
CA LEU A 3 -13.88 19.70 17.66
C LEU A 3 -14.47 18.41 18.29
N PRO A 4 -14.76 17.36 17.48
CA PRO A 4 -15.27 16.10 18.02
C PRO A 4 -14.30 15.60 19.10
N SER A 5 -14.82 15.26 20.29
CA SER A 5 -13.99 14.78 21.39
C SER A 5 -13.26 13.53 20.93
N CYS A 6 -11.93 13.54 20.91
CA CYS A 6 -11.16 12.32 20.68
C CYS A 6 -11.64 11.26 21.67
N ALA A 7 -12.11 10.12 21.15
CA ALA A 7 -12.47 8.98 21.98
C ALA A 7 -11.29 8.64 22.90
N SER A 8 -11.56 8.32 24.17
CA SER A 8 -10.50 7.92 25.09
C SER A 8 -9.77 6.67 24.57
N PRO A 9 -8.43 6.59 24.67
CA PRO A 9 -7.66 5.43 24.22
C PRO A 9 -8.15 4.11 24.85
N ILE A 10 -8.10 3.04 24.07
CA ILE A 10 -8.45 1.68 24.52
C ILE A 10 -7.42 1.17 25.51
N PHE A 11 -6.13 1.39 25.21
CA PHE A 11 -5.01 0.84 25.96
C PHE A 11 -4.27 1.93 26.74
N ASP A 12 -3.76 1.53 27.90
CA ASP A 12 -2.87 2.33 28.73
C ASP A 12 -1.40 1.94 28.53
N ALA A 13 -1.12 0.72 28.06
CA ALA A 13 0.23 0.25 27.81
C ALA A 13 0.32 -0.57 26.52
N TYR A 14 1.47 -0.50 25.87
CA TYR A 14 1.76 -1.12 24.58
C TYR A 14 3.08 -1.86 24.69
N ILE A 15 3.02 -3.19 24.63
CA ILE A 15 4.17 -4.08 24.66
C ILE A 15 4.32 -4.73 23.29
N ILE A 16 5.47 -4.54 22.64
CA ILE A 16 5.79 -5.22 21.37
C ILE A 16 7.00 -6.13 21.58
N VAL A 17 6.87 -7.36 21.10
CA VAL A 17 7.85 -8.44 21.24
C VAL A 17 8.26 -8.96 19.87
N ASP A 18 9.55 -8.84 19.57
CA ASP A 18 10.21 -9.57 18.48
C ASP A 18 10.74 -10.88 19.08
N TRP A 19 10.33 -12.02 18.53
CA TRP A 19 10.52 -13.34 19.12
C TRP A 19 11.53 -14.17 18.34
N SER A 20 12.49 -14.77 19.02
CA SER A 20 13.52 -15.59 18.39
C SER A 20 13.30 -17.08 18.61
N ALA A 21 13.53 -17.85 17.54
CA ALA A 21 13.60 -19.31 17.57
C ALA A 21 15.03 -19.86 17.78
N ALA A 22 15.97 -19.03 18.22
CA ALA A 22 17.34 -19.47 18.53
C ALA A 22 17.32 -20.69 19.47
N ALA A 23 18.21 -21.66 19.23
CA ALA A 23 18.31 -22.89 20.03
C ALA A 23 19.36 -22.80 21.16
N ARG A 24 19.87 -21.59 21.40
CA ARG A 24 20.86 -21.23 22.43
C ARG A 24 20.62 -19.79 22.87
N PRO A 25 21.23 -19.31 23.95
CA PRO A 25 21.11 -17.92 24.37
C PRO A 25 21.73 -16.97 23.33
N VAL A 26 21.03 -15.90 22.94
CA VAL A 26 21.49 -14.93 21.92
C VAL A 26 21.00 -13.51 22.27
N GLN A 27 21.87 -12.52 22.08
CA GLN A 27 21.57 -11.09 22.18
C GLN A 27 22.05 -10.35 20.92
N GLY A 28 21.54 -9.14 20.68
CA GLY A 28 21.83 -8.31 19.53
C GLY A 28 20.85 -8.52 18.38
N ALA A 29 21.36 -8.52 17.15
CA ALA A 29 20.54 -8.74 15.97
C ALA A 29 19.96 -10.17 15.94
N ASP A 30 18.78 -10.33 15.34
CA ASP A 30 18.10 -11.62 15.15
C ASP A 30 17.81 -12.37 16.48
N SER A 31 17.53 -11.60 17.55
CA SER A 31 17.27 -12.10 18.90
C SER A 31 16.01 -11.48 19.52
N ILE A 32 15.65 -11.87 20.75
CA ILE A 32 14.39 -11.43 21.36
C ILE A 32 14.49 -9.96 21.76
N TRP A 33 13.56 -9.11 21.32
CA TRP A 33 13.45 -7.73 21.78
C TRP A 33 12.06 -7.45 22.36
N ILE A 34 12.02 -6.73 23.48
CA ILE A 34 10.77 -6.31 24.14
C ILE A 34 10.82 -4.80 24.33
N ALA A 35 9.85 -4.09 23.75
CA ALA A 35 9.60 -2.68 24.06
C ALA A 35 8.27 -2.53 24.79
N CYS A 36 8.24 -1.70 25.84
CA CYS A 36 7.02 -1.33 26.54
C CYS A 36 6.92 0.19 26.69
N LEU A 37 5.78 0.73 26.26
CA LEU A 37 5.39 2.11 26.48
C LEU A 37 4.13 2.15 27.35
N GLU A 38 4.06 3.11 28.29
CA GLU A 38 2.88 3.37 29.11
C GLU A 38 2.39 4.80 28.90
N ARG A 39 1.08 4.96 28.77
CA ARG A 39 0.41 6.25 28.76
C ARG A 39 0.18 6.75 30.17
N ARG A 40 0.72 7.92 30.46
CA ARG A 40 0.55 8.65 31.72
C ARG A 40 -0.10 10.01 31.45
N SER A 41 -0.44 10.74 32.51
CA SER A 41 -1.10 12.04 32.41
C SER A 41 -0.28 13.10 31.67
N ASP A 42 1.05 12.95 31.67
CA ASP A 42 2.03 13.83 31.04
C ASP A 42 2.47 13.36 29.64
N GLY A 43 1.96 12.22 29.16
CA GLY A 43 2.24 11.69 27.83
C GLY A 43 2.59 10.22 27.82
N LEU A 44 3.13 9.76 26.69
CA LEU A 44 3.59 8.38 26.51
C LEU A 44 5.04 8.26 27.01
N VAL A 45 5.29 7.34 27.94
CA VAL A 45 6.61 7.12 28.54
C VAL A 45 7.15 5.72 28.22
N PRO A 46 8.44 5.58 27.89
CA PRO A 46 9.07 4.28 27.76
C PRO A 46 9.29 3.64 29.14
N LEU A 47 8.73 2.45 29.35
CA LEU A 47 8.95 1.66 30.57
C LEU A 47 10.10 0.68 30.44
N LEU A 48 10.23 0.05 29.27
CA LEU A 48 11.20 -1.01 29.06
C LEU A 48 11.67 -1.05 27.60
N LEU A 49 12.98 -1.21 27.42
CA LEU A 49 13.57 -1.80 26.22
C LEU A 49 14.52 -2.90 26.69
N ALA A 50 14.21 -4.16 26.38
CA ALA A 50 14.99 -5.30 26.84
C ALA A 50 15.36 -6.23 25.68
N ASN A 51 16.53 -6.86 25.79
CA ASN A 51 17.03 -7.87 24.87
C ASN A 51 17.39 -9.15 25.66
N PRO A 52 16.37 -9.90 26.15
CA PRO A 52 16.62 -11.10 26.94
C PRO A 52 17.31 -12.17 26.07
N PRO A 53 18.35 -12.84 26.59
CA PRO A 53 19.08 -13.87 25.86
C PRO A 53 18.25 -15.14 25.59
N THR A 54 17.21 -15.40 26.39
CA THR A 54 16.40 -16.63 26.30
C THR A 54 14.90 -16.36 26.35
N ARG A 55 14.11 -17.30 25.80
CA ARG A 55 12.65 -17.24 25.84
C ARG A 55 12.11 -17.35 27.26
N ALA A 56 12.76 -18.13 28.13
CA ALA A 56 12.41 -18.22 29.54
C ALA A 56 12.56 -16.87 30.24
N GLU A 57 13.68 -16.17 30.03
CA GLU A 57 13.90 -14.84 30.60
C GLU A 57 12.93 -13.80 30.00
N ALA A 58 12.64 -13.89 28.69
CA ALA A 58 11.65 -13.03 28.05
C ALA A 58 10.26 -13.19 28.70
N VAL A 59 9.81 -14.42 28.94
CA VAL A 59 8.53 -14.71 29.59
C VAL A 59 8.52 -14.23 31.04
N ALA A 60 9.61 -14.44 31.80
CA ALA A 60 9.71 -13.94 33.17
C ALA A 60 9.59 -12.41 33.22
N ARG A 61 10.29 -11.69 32.34
CA ARG A 61 10.22 -10.23 32.24
C ARG A 61 8.82 -9.75 31.84
N LEU A 62 8.15 -10.43 30.92
CA LEU A 62 6.77 -10.13 30.55
C LEU A 62 5.82 -10.36 31.72
N ALA A 63 6.00 -11.46 32.48
CA ALA A 63 5.17 -11.75 33.65
C ALA A 63 5.33 -10.66 34.73
N ASP A 64 6.55 -10.22 35.04
CA ASP A 64 6.80 -9.15 36.01
C ASP A 64 6.15 -7.83 35.57
N LEU A 65 6.33 -7.46 34.30
CA LEU A 65 5.78 -6.24 33.72
C LEU A 65 4.24 -6.25 33.70
N LEU A 66 3.64 -7.36 33.27
CA LEU A 66 2.20 -7.51 33.23
C LEU A 66 1.59 -7.55 34.64
N SER A 67 2.28 -8.15 35.61
CA SER A 67 1.84 -8.16 37.01
C SER A 67 1.73 -6.74 37.57
N ASP A 68 2.76 -5.90 37.34
CA ASP A 68 2.73 -4.49 37.74
C ASP A 68 1.60 -3.71 37.04
N LEU A 69 1.49 -3.82 35.72
CA LEU A 69 0.45 -3.13 34.94
C LEU A 69 -0.97 -3.53 35.37
N ILE A 70 -1.21 -4.83 35.57
CA ILE A 70 -2.51 -5.34 36.03
C ILE A 70 -2.82 -4.86 37.45
N SER A 71 -1.83 -4.84 38.35
CA SER A 71 -2.04 -4.34 39.72
C SER A 71 -2.46 -2.87 39.76
N ARG A 72 -2.13 -2.11 38.71
CA ARG A 72 -2.49 -0.70 38.51
C ARG A 72 -3.71 -0.51 37.59
N ASP A 73 -4.47 -1.59 37.37
CA ASP A 73 -5.68 -1.64 36.52
C ASP A 73 -5.44 -1.14 35.08
N ARG A 74 -4.22 -1.34 34.54
CA ARG A 74 -3.86 -0.89 33.19
C ARG A 74 -4.31 -1.88 32.12
N VAL A 75 -5.01 -1.37 31.11
CA VAL A 75 -5.36 -2.15 29.91
C VAL A 75 -4.15 -2.18 28.98
N THR A 76 -3.65 -3.36 28.66
CA THR A 76 -2.37 -3.56 27.99
C THR A 76 -2.54 -4.33 26.68
N LEU A 77 -2.04 -3.76 25.58
CA LEU A 77 -1.82 -4.46 24.32
C LEU A 77 -0.47 -5.17 24.35
N VAL A 78 -0.43 -6.45 23.97
CA VAL A 78 0.82 -7.21 23.84
C VAL A 78 0.90 -7.84 22.45
N GLY A 79 1.75 -7.27 21.60
CA GLY A 79 1.99 -7.74 20.24
C GLY A 79 3.19 -8.66 20.13
N PHE A 80 3.03 -9.81 19.45
CA PHE A 80 4.11 -10.74 19.12
C PHE A 80 4.28 -10.87 17.60
N ASP A 81 5.52 -10.99 17.13
CA ASP A 81 5.84 -11.06 15.68
C ASP A 81 5.71 -12.46 15.04
N PHE A 82 5.16 -13.43 15.76
CA PHE A 82 4.92 -14.78 15.26
C PHE A 82 3.42 -15.08 15.10
N ALA A 83 3.10 -16.09 14.27
CA ALA A 83 1.73 -16.49 14.00
C ALA A 83 1.10 -17.20 15.22
N PHE A 84 -0.11 -16.81 15.58
CA PHE A 84 -0.89 -17.49 16.62
C PHE A 84 -1.66 -18.69 16.07
N GLY A 85 -1.90 -18.71 14.76
CA GLY A 85 -2.69 -19.73 14.10
C GLY A 85 -2.01 -20.36 12.89
N TYR A 86 -2.73 -21.30 12.28
CA TYR A 86 -2.30 -22.03 11.09
C TYR A 86 -3.41 -21.99 10.03
N PRO A 87 -3.07 -22.16 8.73
CA PRO A 87 -4.05 -22.22 7.66
C PRO A 87 -5.20 -23.18 7.95
N GLN A 88 -6.40 -22.76 7.55
CA GLN A 88 -7.66 -23.45 7.83
C GLN A 88 -7.58 -24.95 7.52
N GLY A 89 -8.08 -25.77 8.45
CA GLY A 89 -8.14 -27.22 8.34
C GLY A 89 -6.95 -27.96 8.95
N PHE A 90 -5.99 -27.25 9.54
CA PHE A 90 -4.89 -27.85 10.31
C PHE A 90 -5.39 -28.38 11.65
N ALA A 91 -6.16 -27.59 12.39
CA ALA A 91 -6.77 -27.92 13.67
C ALA A 91 -7.63 -29.17 13.57
N ALA A 92 -8.48 -29.26 12.55
CA ALA A 92 -9.33 -30.43 12.32
C ALA A 92 -8.52 -31.72 12.08
N ARG A 93 -7.39 -31.62 11.37
CA ARG A 93 -6.49 -32.77 11.15
C ARG A 93 -5.65 -33.10 12.38
N LEU A 94 -5.33 -32.10 13.20
CA LEU A 94 -4.55 -32.27 14.41
C LEU A 94 -5.39 -32.89 15.54
N ARG A 95 -6.61 -32.39 15.75
CA ARG A 95 -7.57 -32.86 16.76
C ARG A 95 -9.01 -32.70 16.26
N ALA A 96 -9.61 -33.80 15.80
CA ALA A 96 -10.97 -33.80 15.26
C ALA A 96 -12.04 -33.42 16.31
N GLU A 97 -11.81 -33.76 17.58
CA GLU A 97 -12.70 -33.48 18.70
C GLU A 97 -12.65 -32.02 19.19
N ALA A 98 -11.61 -31.27 18.83
CA ALA A 98 -11.43 -29.85 19.16
C ALA A 98 -10.77 -29.12 17.98
N PRO A 99 -11.50 -28.95 16.85
CA PRO A 99 -10.96 -28.44 15.61
C PRO A 99 -10.92 -26.90 15.62
N ASP A 100 -10.23 -26.33 16.61
CA ASP A 100 -10.03 -24.90 16.79
C ASP A 100 -8.61 -24.57 17.28
N TRP A 101 -8.30 -23.28 17.33
CA TRP A 101 -7.01 -22.77 17.81
C TRP A 101 -6.67 -23.24 19.24
N ARG A 102 -7.66 -23.45 20.13
CA ARG A 102 -7.42 -23.92 21.50
C ARG A 102 -6.89 -25.35 21.50
N GLY A 103 -7.48 -26.20 20.67
CA GLY A 103 -7.01 -27.56 20.43
C GLY A 103 -5.57 -27.59 19.94
N VAL A 104 -5.23 -26.71 18.99
CA VAL A 104 -3.87 -26.57 18.46
C VAL A 104 -2.89 -26.11 19.53
N TRP A 105 -3.18 -25.01 20.23
CA TRP A 105 -2.30 -24.46 21.27
C TRP A 105 -2.03 -25.48 22.37
N LYS A 106 -3.07 -26.19 22.83
CA LYS A 106 -2.95 -27.25 23.84
C LYS A 106 -2.03 -28.38 23.37
N GLU A 107 -2.19 -28.83 22.12
CA GLU A 107 -1.39 -29.91 21.55
C GLU A 107 0.09 -29.51 21.40
N LEU A 108 0.35 -28.30 20.92
CA LEU A 108 1.71 -27.78 20.78
C LEU A 108 2.39 -27.61 22.14
N ALA A 109 1.70 -27.00 23.11
CA ALA A 109 2.24 -26.80 24.45
C ALA A 109 2.52 -28.12 25.18
N ALA A 110 1.75 -29.18 24.92
CA ALA A 110 1.98 -30.51 25.50
C ALA A 110 3.21 -31.23 24.90
N ARG A 111 3.61 -30.89 23.67
CA ARG A 111 4.69 -31.56 22.93
C ARG A 111 6.01 -30.81 22.95
N ILE A 112 5.95 -29.48 22.91
CA ILE A 112 7.12 -28.61 22.86
C ILE A 112 7.79 -28.59 24.23
N ARG A 113 9.08 -28.93 24.25
CA ARG A 113 10.01 -28.67 25.34
C ARG A 113 10.92 -27.54 24.91
N ASP A 114 10.96 -26.51 25.73
CA ASP A 114 11.77 -25.32 25.54
C ASP A 114 12.44 -24.99 26.88
N GLU A 115 13.71 -25.35 26.99
CA GLU A 115 14.49 -25.23 28.21
C GLU A 115 14.95 -23.79 28.46
N ASP A 116 15.44 -23.52 29.67
CA ASP A 116 15.83 -22.17 30.10
C ASP A 116 17.02 -21.60 29.31
N ASP A 117 17.84 -22.46 28.70
CA ASP A 117 18.98 -22.13 27.83
C ASP A 117 18.61 -22.06 26.33
N ASN A 118 17.31 -22.06 26.00
CA ASN A 118 16.74 -22.16 24.65
C ASN A 118 16.93 -23.52 23.95
N ALA A 119 17.50 -24.55 24.58
CA ALA A 119 17.48 -25.89 24.01
C ALA A 119 16.01 -26.34 23.84
N ASN A 120 15.67 -26.91 22.68
CA ASN A 120 14.28 -27.23 22.37
C ASN A 120 14.13 -28.39 21.39
N ASN A 121 12.94 -29.00 21.37
CA ASN A 121 12.63 -30.18 20.55
C ASN A 121 11.77 -29.88 19.30
N ARG A 122 11.68 -28.62 18.85
CA ARG A 122 10.71 -28.19 17.82
C ARG A 122 10.74 -29.00 16.52
N PHE A 123 11.93 -29.41 16.06
CA PHE A 123 12.06 -30.20 14.83
C PHE A 123 11.52 -31.63 15.02
N ALA A 124 11.75 -32.24 16.18
CA ALA A 124 11.18 -33.55 16.50
C ALA A 124 9.65 -33.46 16.62
N VAL A 125 9.13 -32.38 17.20
CA VAL A 125 7.68 -32.11 17.26
C VAL A 125 7.11 -31.95 15.86
N ALA A 126 7.74 -31.16 15.00
CA ALA A 126 7.30 -30.97 13.62
C ALA A 126 7.29 -32.28 12.81
N ALA A 127 8.34 -33.10 12.93
CA ALA A 127 8.38 -34.41 12.29
C ALA A 127 7.24 -35.32 12.78
N ALA A 128 6.96 -35.35 14.09
CA ALA A 128 5.86 -36.12 14.64
C ALA A 128 4.47 -35.59 14.22
N LEU A 129 4.33 -34.27 14.03
CA LEU A 129 3.11 -33.67 13.49
C LEU A 129 2.93 -34.04 12.01
N ASN A 130 3.98 -33.95 11.21
CA ASN A 130 3.96 -34.34 9.80
C ASN A 130 3.57 -35.82 9.62
N GLU A 131 4.13 -36.71 10.44
CA GLU A 131 3.74 -38.13 10.48
C GLU A 131 2.24 -38.29 10.73
N LYS A 132 1.73 -37.64 11.80
CA LYS A 132 0.31 -37.71 12.17
C LYS A 132 -0.62 -37.15 11.10
N LEU A 133 -0.22 -36.07 10.44
CA LEU A 133 -1.09 -35.31 9.54
C LEU A 133 -1.11 -35.87 8.12
N SER A 134 0.01 -36.44 7.65
CA SER A 134 0.14 -36.83 6.25
C SER A 134 1.00 -38.06 5.97
N ALA A 135 1.68 -38.62 6.98
CA ALA A 135 2.70 -39.69 6.83
C ALA A 135 3.79 -39.34 5.79
N ARG A 136 4.03 -38.05 5.56
CA ARG A 136 4.96 -37.47 4.58
C ARG A 136 5.62 -36.22 5.21
N PRO A 137 6.67 -35.63 4.62
CA PRO A 137 7.29 -34.41 5.14
C PRO A 137 6.41 -33.16 4.85
N PHE A 138 5.18 -33.17 5.37
CA PHE A 138 4.16 -32.16 5.16
C PHE A 138 3.23 -32.07 6.39
N PRO A 139 2.83 -30.86 6.83
CA PRO A 139 3.08 -29.58 6.18
C PRO A 139 4.43 -28.93 6.55
N PHE A 140 5.05 -29.25 7.68
CA PHE A 140 6.27 -28.57 8.13
C PHE A 140 7.50 -28.96 7.31
N TRP A 141 8.43 -28.01 7.12
CA TRP A 141 9.70 -28.24 6.41
C TRP A 141 10.80 -27.28 6.88
N GLY A 142 12.04 -27.57 6.51
CA GLY A 142 13.20 -26.75 6.82
C GLY A 142 13.82 -27.10 8.16
N CYS A 143 14.93 -27.83 8.14
CA CYS A 143 15.65 -28.22 9.35
C CYS A 143 17.16 -28.33 9.09
N PRO A 144 18.00 -28.27 10.13
CA PRO A 144 19.41 -28.63 10.00
C PRO A 144 19.59 -30.08 9.51
N ALA A 145 20.72 -30.38 8.88
CA ALA A 145 21.01 -31.72 8.34
C ALA A 145 20.88 -32.84 9.39
N GLY A 146 21.23 -32.58 10.65
CA GLY A 146 21.10 -33.56 11.74
C GLY A 146 19.65 -33.84 12.19
N ALA A 147 18.67 -33.08 11.70
CA ALA A 147 17.25 -33.27 11.97
C ALA A 147 16.46 -33.67 10.71
N ASP A 148 17.14 -33.92 9.59
CA ASP A 148 16.53 -34.36 8.34
C ASP A 148 16.08 -35.83 8.48
N THR A 149 14.80 -36.07 8.19
CA THR A 149 14.14 -37.37 8.33
C THR A 149 13.10 -37.55 7.21
N ALA A 150 12.54 -38.76 7.08
CA ALA A 150 11.45 -39.03 6.13
C ALA A 150 10.21 -38.14 6.37
N GLN A 151 10.04 -37.63 7.60
CA GLN A 151 8.92 -36.79 8.02
C GLN A 151 9.25 -35.31 8.12
N LEU A 152 10.51 -34.89 7.96
CA LEU A 152 10.90 -33.48 8.00
C LEU A 152 12.18 -33.29 7.20
N THR A 153 12.09 -32.58 6.08
CA THR A 153 13.20 -32.39 5.15
C THR A 153 13.90 -31.05 5.38
N ALA A 154 15.21 -30.99 5.13
CA ALA A 154 16.00 -29.77 5.25
C ALA A 154 15.55 -28.65 4.29
N ARG A 155 14.93 -29.00 3.16
CA ARG A 155 14.36 -28.03 2.22
C ARG A 155 12.89 -28.31 1.99
N LYS A 156 12.20 -27.32 1.41
CA LYS A 156 10.82 -27.48 0.96
C LYS A 156 10.76 -28.66 -0.03
N PRO A 157 9.93 -29.69 0.23
CA PRO A 157 9.84 -30.86 -0.63
C PRO A 157 9.17 -30.53 -1.97
N ASP A 158 9.48 -31.32 -3.00
CA ASP A 158 8.82 -31.20 -4.31
C ASP A 158 7.34 -31.56 -4.20
N GLY A 159 6.48 -30.85 -4.93
CA GLY A 159 5.02 -31.07 -4.86
C GLY A 159 4.39 -30.60 -3.55
N TYR A 160 4.99 -29.62 -2.86
CA TYR A 160 4.52 -29.01 -1.61
C TYR A 160 3.07 -28.45 -1.64
N THR A 161 2.44 -28.40 -2.80
CA THR A 161 1.06 -27.95 -3.00
C THR A 161 0.10 -29.11 -3.28
N ALA A 162 0.25 -30.24 -2.57
CA ALA A 162 -0.63 -31.39 -2.75
C ALA A 162 -1.91 -31.24 -1.92
N ASP A 163 -2.90 -30.50 -2.45
CA ASP A 163 -4.37 -30.56 -2.23
C ASP A 163 -4.96 -30.59 -0.80
N ALA A 164 -4.19 -30.51 0.29
CA ALA A 164 -4.69 -30.74 1.65
C ALA A 164 -4.70 -29.51 2.58
N LEU A 165 -3.61 -28.74 2.67
CA LEU A 165 -3.49 -27.54 3.51
C LEU A 165 -2.83 -26.41 2.72
N ALA A 166 -3.32 -25.19 2.88
CA ALA A 166 -2.72 -24.03 2.24
C ALA A 166 -1.34 -23.73 2.83
N GLU A 167 -0.42 -23.20 2.01
CA GLU A 167 0.93 -22.81 2.46
C GLU A 167 0.92 -21.54 3.32
N TYR A 168 -0.02 -20.65 3.06
CA TYR A 168 -0.12 -19.31 3.64
C TYR A 168 -1.51 -19.09 4.22
N ARG A 169 -1.56 -18.47 5.40
CA ARG A 169 -2.80 -17.95 5.97
C ARG A 169 -3.31 -16.79 5.14
N LEU A 170 -4.56 -16.41 5.32
CA LEU A 170 -5.17 -15.27 4.65
C LEU A 170 -4.37 -13.98 4.89
N THR A 171 -3.95 -13.72 6.14
CA THR A 171 -3.14 -12.55 6.52
C THR A 171 -1.75 -12.55 5.88
N ASP A 172 -1.14 -13.72 5.68
CA ASP A 172 0.22 -13.81 5.14
C ASP A 172 0.25 -13.45 3.64
N ARG A 173 -0.81 -13.79 2.89
CA ARG A 173 -0.89 -13.64 1.41
C ARG A 173 -0.76 -12.20 0.92
N VAL A 174 -1.04 -11.23 1.79
CA VAL A 174 -0.98 -9.81 1.47
C VAL A 174 0.35 -9.16 1.85
N THR A 175 1.23 -9.87 2.56
CA THR A 175 2.56 -9.34 2.86
C THR A 175 3.49 -9.43 1.64
N ARG A 176 4.42 -8.48 1.50
CA ARG A 176 5.43 -8.50 0.43
C ARG A 176 6.47 -9.58 0.73
N GLY A 177 6.44 -10.68 -0.02
CA GLY A 177 7.34 -11.82 0.20
C GLY A 177 6.89 -12.69 1.38
N PRO A 178 5.69 -13.31 1.27
CA PRO A 178 5.07 -14.03 2.38
C PRO A 178 5.97 -15.15 2.88
N LYS A 179 6.07 -15.27 4.21
CA LYS A 179 6.78 -16.35 4.88
C LYS A 179 5.77 -17.40 5.30
N SER A 180 6.10 -18.67 5.04
CA SER A 180 5.21 -19.76 5.41
C SER A 180 5.36 -20.06 6.88
N VAL A 181 4.24 -20.14 7.61
CA VAL A 181 4.17 -20.64 9.00
C VAL A 181 4.62 -22.11 9.12
N TRP A 182 4.83 -22.79 7.99
CA TRP A 182 5.34 -24.16 7.92
C TRP A 182 6.86 -24.25 7.85
N GLN A 183 7.56 -23.14 7.57
CA GLN A 183 9.03 -23.10 7.45
C GLN A 183 9.70 -22.98 8.83
N LEU A 184 10.54 -23.95 9.20
CA LEU A 184 11.14 -24.03 10.53
C LEU A 184 12.62 -23.60 10.60
N ALA A 185 13.33 -23.48 9.48
CA ALA A 185 14.74 -23.07 9.48
C ALA A 185 15.05 -22.09 8.35
N TYR A 186 16.25 -21.50 8.42
CA TYR A 186 16.78 -20.50 7.49
C TYR A 186 16.00 -19.17 7.54
N ALA A 187 16.27 -18.30 6.56
CA ALA A 187 15.69 -16.96 6.50
C ALA A 187 14.15 -17.02 6.41
N GLY A 188 13.48 -16.36 7.36
CA GLY A 188 12.01 -16.32 7.44
C GLY A 188 11.39 -17.56 8.07
N SER A 189 12.00 -18.12 9.12
CA SER A 189 11.55 -19.32 9.83
C SER A 189 10.42 -19.06 10.83
N VAL A 190 9.34 -18.43 10.34
CA VAL A 190 8.14 -18.07 11.12
C VAL A 190 7.52 -19.28 11.81
N GLY A 191 7.59 -20.46 11.21
CA GLY A 191 7.06 -21.67 11.81
C GLY A 191 7.76 -22.08 13.11
N SER A 192 9.08 -21.89 13.20
CA SER A 192 9.82 -22.18 14.44
C SER A 192 9.51 -21.15 15.53
N GLN A 193 9.38 -19.87 15.16
CA GLN A 193 8.96 -18.83 16.10
C GLN A 193 7.55 -19.14 16.64
N SER A 194 6.63 -19.54 15.77
CA SER A 194 5.24 -19.86 16.11
C SER A 194 5.13 -21.10 17.02
N LEU A 195 5.82 -22.20 16.71
CA LEU A 195 5.81 -23.41 17.55
C LEU A 195 6.28 -23.13 18.99
N LEU A 196 7.39 -22.40 19.13
CA LEU A 196 7.97 -22.08 20.44
C LEU A 196 7.19 -20.98 21.16
N GLY A 197 6.74 -19.97 20.43
CA GLY A 197 5.97 -18.84 20.93
C GLY A 197 4.60 -19.27 21.46
N ILE A 198 3.85 -20.05 20.69
CA ILE A 198 2.54 -20.58 21.12
C ILE A 198 2.67 -21.41 22.40
N ALA A 199 3.70 -22.26 22.51
CA ALA A 199 3.93 -23.05 23.72
C ALA A 199 4.16 -22.17 24.96
N ARG A 200 4.96 -21.10 24.83
CA ARG A 200 5.20 -20.14 25.92
C ARG A 200 3.97 -19.30 26.24
N LEU A 201 3.23 -18.82 25.25
CA LEU A 201 1.99 -18.07 25.47
C LEU A 201 0.91 -18.93 26.11
N PHE A 202 0.83 -20.22 25.75
CA PHE A 202 -0.09 -21.15 26.40
C PHE A 202 0.22 -21.28 27.90
N GLN A 203 1.50 -21.35 28.29
CA GLN A 203 1.90 -21.38 29.70
C GLN A 203 1.59 -20.05 30.40
N LEU A 204 2.00 -18.93 29.81
CA LEU A 204 1.82 -17.60 30.38
C LEU A 204 0.33 -17.29 30.60
N ARG A 205 -0.53 -17.54 29.61
CA ARG A 205 -1.97 -17.26 29.74
C ARG A 205 -2.67 -18.12 30.79
N HIS A 206 -2.21 -19.35 31.03
CA HIS A 206 -2.81 -20.25 32.02
C HIS A 206 -2.20 -20.06 33.42
N HIS A 207 -1.34 -19.06 33.60
CA HIS A 207 -0.89 -18.68 34.92
C HIS A 207 -2.10 -18.22 35.76
N PRO A 208 -2.22 -18.60 37.05
CA PRO A 208 -3.42 -18.35 37.86
C PRO A 208 -3.91 -16.89 37.87
N TRP A 209 -3.00 -15.91 37.89
CA TRP A 209 -3.37 -14.49 37.89
C TRP A 209 -3.57 -13.87 36.49
N LEU A 210 -3.22 -14.58 35.41
CA LEU A 210 -3.42 -14.12 34.03
C LEU A 210 -4.64 -14.73 33.35
N THR A 211 -5.08 -15.90 33.79
CA THR A 211 -6.09 -16.72 33.10
C THR A 211 -7.37 -15.95 32.83
N ASP A 212 -7.91 -15.26 33.83
CA ASP A 212 -9.20 -14.57 33.71
C ASP A 212 -9.09 -13.20 33.03
N VAL A 213 -7.90 -12.58 33.10
CA VAL A 213 -7.65 -11.21 32.63
C VAL A 213 -7.01 -11.12 31.25
N THR A 214 -6.65 -12.25 30.64
CA THR A 214 -6.02 -12.31 29.31
C THR A 214 -7.01 -12.72 28.23
N ARG A 215 -6.96 -12.07 27.08
CA ARG A 215 -7.66 -12.47 25.86
C ARG A 215 -6.69 -12.55 24.69
N ILE A 216 -7.00 -13.38 23.71
CA ILE A 216 -6.24 -13.51 22.46
C ILE A 216 -7.12 -13.04 21.31
N TRP A 217 -6.70 -11.98 20.62
CA TRP A 217 -7.37 -11.52 19.41
C TRP A 217 -6.80 -12.22 18.16
N PRO A 218 -7.63 -12.52 17.14
CA PRO A 218 -9.09 -12.35 17.08
C PRO A 218 -9.88 -13.49 17.73
N PHE A 219 -9.22 -14.54 18.19
CA PHE A 219 -9.83 -15.79 18.63
C PHE A 219 -10.88 -15.72 19.75
N GLU A 220 -10.74 -14.76 20.67
CA GLU A 220 -11.60 -14.63 21.85
C GLU A 220 -12.43 -13.35 21.85
N THR A 221 -12.15 -12.45 20.92
CA THR A 221 -12.79 -11.14 20.78
C THR A 221 -13.63 -11.02 19.51
N GLY A 222 -13.37 -11.89 18.52
CA GLY A 222 -13.85 -11.74 17.15
C GLY A 222 -13.14 -10.64 16.37
N LEU A 223 -13.46 -10.56 15.08
CA LEU A 223 -13.12 -9.49 14.16
C LEU A 223 -14.21 -8.41 14.18
N GLY A 224 -14.16 -7.56 15.20
CA GLY A 224 -15.02 -6.39 15.34
C GLY A 224 -14.23 -5.18 15.85
N ALA A 225 -14.80 -4.00 15.73
CA ALA A 225 -14.20 -2.81 16.33
C ALA A 225 -14.08 -3.02 17.85
N LEU A 226 -12.88 -2.88 18.38
CA LEU A 226 -12.60 -3.17 19.79
C LEU A 226 -13.04 -2.00 20.68
N ALA A 227 -13.74 -2.30 21.76
CA ALA A 227 -14.06 -1.34 22.82
C ALA A 227 -13.10 -1.50 24.01
N ARG A 228 -12.90 -0.40 24.75
CA ARG A 228 -12.17 -0.44 26.02
C ARG A 228 -12.93 -1.34 27.03
N PRO A 229 -12.26 -2.31 27.68
CA PRO A 229 -12.92 -3.19 28.63
C PRO A 229 -13.38 -2.43 29.88
N GLY A 230 -14.51 -2.86 30.45
CA GLY A 230 -15.03 -2.33 31.71
C GLY A 230 -14.21 -2.74 32.95
N ALA A 231 -14.64 -2.26 34.12
CA ALA A 231 -14.08 -2.69 35.39
C ALA A 231 -14.35 -4.20 35.61
N GLY A 232 -13.31 -4.97 35.94
CA GLY A 232 -13.42 -6.42 36.17
C GLY A 232 -13.45 -7.28 34.90
N GLU A 233 -13.31 -6.68 33.71
CA GLU A 233 -13.08 -7.40 32.46
C GLU A 233 -11.57 -7.68 32.23
N TRP A 234 -11.22 -8.13 31.03
CA TRP A 234 -9.83 -8.39 30.66
C TRP A 234 -8.95 -7.13 30.77
N ARG A 235 -7.65 -7.36 31.00
CA ARG A 235 -6.61 -6.33 31.11
C ARG A 235 -5.47 -6.54 30.14
N VAL A 236 -5.33 -7.73 29.57
CA VAL A 236 -4.26 -8.06 28.64
C VAL A 236 -4.89 -8.58 27.35
N LEU A 237 -4.56 -7.94 26.24
CA LEU A 237 -4.92 -8.41 24.91
C LEU A 237 -3.66 -8.82 24.15
N LEU A 238 -3.56 -10.11 23.83
CA LEU A 238 -2.48 -10.65 23.01
C LEU A 238 -2.86 -10.56 21.53
N THR A 239 -1.94 -10.06 20.69
CA THR A 239 -2.15 -9.90 19.24
C THR A 239 -0.93 -10.35 18.44
N GLU A 240 -1.13 -10.80 17.20
CA GLU A 240 -0.04 -10.89 16.23
C GLU A 240 0.27 -9.49 15.67
N VAL A 241 1.54 -9.17 15.48
CA VAL A 241 2.00 -7.91 14.90
C VAL A 241 3.09 -8.15 13.86
N TYR A 242 3.38 -7.16 13.02
CA TYR A 242 4.43 -7.27 12.01
C TYR A 242 5.36 -6.05 12.07
N PRO A 243 6.46 -6.09 12.85
CA PRO A 243 7.32 -4.93 13.06
C PRO A 243 7.92 -4.34 11.78
N SER A 244 8.06 -5.14 10.72
CA SER A 244 8.54 -4.69 9.43
C SER A 244 7.49 -3.95 8.57
N MET A 245 6.25 -3.77 9.06
CA MET A 245 5.24 -2.97 8.36
C MET A 245 5.56 -1.47 8.36
N LEU A 246 6.34 -1.01 9.34
CA LEU A 246 6.79 0.38 9.43
C LEU A 246 8.19 0.53 8.85
N ALA A 247 8.37 1.53 7.98
CA ALA A 247 9.70 1.89 7.49
C ALA A 247 10.48 2.60 8.61
N THR A 248 11.46 1.90 9.18
CA THR A 248 12.32 2.45 10.23
C THR A 248 13.77 2.52 9.76
N THR A 249 14.43 3.66 10.00
CA THR A 249 15.87 3.80 9.83
C THR A 249 16.52 3.79 11.22
N PRO A 250 17.27 2.74 11.60
CA PRO A 250 17.98 2.70 12.87
C PRO A 250 19.10 3.76 12.87
N ALA A 251 19.34 4.37 14.03
CA ALA A 251 20.46 5.28 14.24
C ALA A 251 21.80 4.52 14.21
N GLN A 252 22.92 5.24 14.08
CA GLN A 252 24.25 4.63 14.06
C GLN A 252 24.51 3.86 15.37
N GLY A 253 24.74 2.56 15.27
CA GLY A 253 24.97 1.67 16.42
C GLY A 253 23.70 1.10 17.07
N GLU A 254 22.52 1.49 16.60
CA GLU A 254 21.24 0.94 17.06
C GLU A 254 20.93 -0.40 16.38
N VAL A 255 20.47 -1.38 17.16
CA VAL A 255 20.03 -2.67 16.62
C VAL A 255 18.68 -2.47 15.94
N ARG A 256 18.57 -2.92 14.68
CA ARG A 256 17.36 -2.78 13.87
C ARG A 256 16.10 -3.31 14.59
N ASP A 257 16.19 -4.52 15.14
CA ASP A 257 15.08 -5.21 15.80
C ASP A 257 14.56 -4.39 17.00
N ALA A 258 15.47 -3.82 17.81
CA ALA A 258 15.16 -2.91 18.91
C ALA A 258 14.37 -1.68 18.42
N ARG A 259 14.84 -1.04 17.34
CA ARG A 259 14.18 0.12 16.74
C ARG A 259 12.79 -0.22 16.23
N GLN A 260 12.61 -1.41 15.64
CA GLN A 260 11.35 -1.87 15.07
C GLN A 260 10.28 -2.09 16.14
N VAL A 261 10.62 -2.77 17.25
CA VAL A 261 9.66 -2.98 18.34
C VAL A 261 9.25 -1.66 19.01
N GLN A 262 10.18 -0.71 19.18
CA GLN A 262 9.87 0.62 19.70
C GLN A 262 9.00 1.43 18.74
N ALA A 263 9.33 1.44 17.45
CA ALA A 263 8.55 2.14 16.43
C ALA A 263 7.09 1.68 16.41
N LEU A 264 6.90 0.36 16.48
CA LEU A 264 5.57 -0.23 16.41
C LEU A 264 4.77 0.04 17.69
N ALA A 265 5.41 -0.01 18.86
CA ALA A 265 4.77 0.37 20.12
C ALA A 265 4.31 1.84 20.10
N THR A 266 5.17 2.76 19.63
CA THR A 266 4.80 4.17 19.48
C THR A 266 3.67 4.35 18.48
N HIS A 267 3.74 3.68 17.32
CA HIS A 267 2.71 3.77 16.30
C HIS A 267 1.34 3.36 16.83
N PHE A 268 1.21 2.21 17.49
CA PHE A 268 -0.07 1.81 18.06
C PHE A 268 -0.54 2.76 19.17
N ALA A 269 0.36 3.29 19.98
CA ALA A 269 0.00 4.31 20.96
C ALA A 269 -0.53 5.60 20.30
N ASP A 270 0.02 6.01 19.17
CA ASP A 270 -0.41 7.18 18.43
C ASP A 270 -1.75 6.94 17.71
N GLU A 271 -1.95 5.76 17.12
CA GLU A 271 -3.23 5.36 16.50
C GLU A 271 -4.36 5.30 17.53
N ASP A 272 -4.07 4.78 18.73
CA ASP A 272 -5.04 4.70 19.82
C ASP A 272 -5.39 6.09 20.38
N ALA A 273 -4.39 6.96 20.55
CA ALA A 273 -4.60 8.36 20.95
C ALA A 273 -5.49 9.14 19.97
N GLN A 274 -5.47 8.74 18.70
CA GLN A 274 -6.24 9.36 17.63
C GLN A 274 -7.58 8.65 17.38
N GLY A 275 -7.94 7.65 18.20
CA GLY A 275 -9.19 6.89 18.06
C GLY A 275 -9.24 5.99 16.82
N ARG A 276 -8.09 5.74 16.18
CA ARG A 276 -7.97 4.92 14.96
C ARG A 276 -7.58 3.47 15.24
N MET A 277 -7.28 3.13 16.50
CA MET A 277 -6.94 1.77 16.88
C MET A 277 -8.15 0.82 16.88
N ALA A 278 -9.33 1.29 17.32
CA ALA A 278 -10.52 0.44 17.45
C ALA A 278 -10.90 -0.29 16.14
N PRO A 279 -10.95 0.39 14.98
CA PRO A 279 -11.30 -0.26 13.71
C PRO A 279 -10.27 -1.30 13.23
N LEU A 280 -9.00 -1.20 13.63
CA LEU A 280 -7.96 -2.16 13.19
C LEU A 280 -8.25 -3.59 13.66
N PHE A 281 -9.00 -3.76 14.75
CA PHE A 281 -9.40 -5.06 15.27
C PHE A 281 -10.55 -5.71 14.50
N ALA A 282 -11.24 -4.96 13.63
CA ALA A 282 -12.31 -5.49 12.78
C ALA A 282 -11.79 -6.33 11.59
N GLY A 283 -10.47 -6.29 11.36
CA GLY A 283 -9.83 -6.86 10.19
C GLY A 283 -10.29 -6.20 8.88
N PRO A 284 -9.82 -6.69 7.73
CA PRO A 284 -10.21 -6.16 6.43
C PRO A 284 -11.72 -6.23 6.17
N ALA A 285 -12.24 -5.19 5.52
CA ALA A 285 -13.65 -5.12 5.12
C ALA A 285 -14.00 -6.09 3.99
N ASP A 286 -13.01 -6.54 3.22
CA ASP A 286 -13.12 -7.42 2.05
C ASP A 286 -13.03 -8.92 2.40
N LEU A 287 -12.91 -9.30 3.68
CA LEU A 287 -13.05 -10.71 4.09
C LEU A 287 -14.51 -11.19 3.97
N SER A 288 -14.71 -12.32 3.31
CA SER A 288 -16.01 -13.01 3.30
C SER A 288 -16.36 -13.57 4.68
N ASP A 289 -17.63 -13.87 4.93
CA ASP A 289 -18.07 -14.49 6.20
C ASP A 289 -17.37 -15.82 6.50
N GLU A 290 -17.06 -16.59 5.45
CA GLU A 290 -16.30 -17.84 5.59
C GLU A 290 -14.86 -17.58 6.01
N GLN A 291 -14.21 -16.60 5.37
CA GLN A 291 -12.85 -16.20 5.71
C GLN A 291 -12.77 -15.62 7.13
N ARG A 292 -13.74 -14.79 7.53
CA ARG A 292 -13.85 -14.28 8.91
C ARG A 292 -13.93 -15.42 9.92
N ARG A 293 -14.78 -16.42 9.67
CA ARG A 293 -14.87 -17.62 10.53
C ARG A 293 -13.55 -18.41 10.58
N ALA A 294 -12.84 -18.54 9.46
CA ALA A 294 -11.54 -19.22 9.43
C ALA A 294 -10.50 -18.48 10.29
N VAL A 295 -10.46 -17.15 10.17
CA VAL A 295 -9.57 -16.28 10.96
C VAL A 295 -9.86 -16.39 12.46
N GLU A 296 -11.11 -16.27 12.88
CA GLU A 296 -11.52 -16.32 14.30
C GLU A 296 -11.43 -17.71 14.92
N ARG A 297 -11.55 -18.78 14.13
CA ARG A 297 -11.50 -20.16 14.67
C ARG A 297 -10.10 -20.73 14.69
N GLU A 298 -9.22 -20.33 13.78
CA GLU A 298 -7.98 -21.08 13.54
C GLU A 298 -6.79 -20.26 13.03
N GLU A 299 -6.97 -19.39 12.02
CA GLU A 299 -5.81 -18.80 11.33
C GLU A 299 -5.16 -17.64 12.10
N GLY A 300 -5.96 -16.83 12.79
CA GLY A 300 -5.50 -15.57 13.37
C GLY A 300 -5.33 -14.46 12.31
N TRP A 301 -5.02 -13.26 12.78
CA TRP A 301 -4.78 -12.09 11.91
C TRP A 301 -3.67 -11.23 12.48
N THR A 302 -2.92 -10.57 11.59
CA THR A 302 -1.86 -9.63 11.99
C THR A 302 -2.46 -8.23 12.12
N LEU A 303 -2.34 -7.64 13.32
CA LEU A 303 -2.88 -6.31 13.60
C LEU A 303 -2.25 -5.25 12.69
N GLY A 304 -3.10 -4.42 12.07
CA GLY A 304 -2.68 -3.36 11.15
C GLY A 304 -2.62 -3.78 9.68
N ILE A 305 -2.96 -5.03 9.33
CA ILE A 305 -3.23 -5.43 7.94
C ILE A 305 -4.71 -5.20 7.63
N GLU A 306 -5.01 -4.21 6.77
CA GLU A 306 -6.37 -3.70 6.54
C GLU A 306 -7.02 -4.15 5.22
N THR A 307 -6.31 -4.91 4.37
CA THR A 307 -6.83 -5.39 3.08
C THR A 307 -6.44 -6.83 2.81
N THR A 308 -7.27 -7.56 2.05
CA THR A 308 -6.90 -8.86 1.45
C THR A 308 -6.25 -8.72 0.07
N ALA A 309 -6.19 -7.50 -0.47
CA ALA A 309 -5.47 -7.21 -1.71
C ALA A 309 -3.96 -7.20 -1.44
N LYS A 310 -3.18 -7.87 -2.31
CA LYS A 310 -1.73 -7.68 -2.31
C LYS A 310 -1.44 -6.20 -2.55
N PRO A 311 -0.59 -5.55 -1.73
CA PRO A 311 -0.09 -4.23 -2.04
C PRO A 311 0.43 -4.26 -3.48
N SER A 312 0.03 -3.29 -4.29
CA SER A 312 0.62 -3.01 -5.60
C SER A 312 2.05 -2.47 -5.40
N GLY A 313 2.91 -3.30 -4.81
CA GLY A 313 4.30 -2.98 -4.56
C GLY A 313 5.03 -2.95 -5.89
N GLY A 314 5.61 -1.79 -6.21
CA GLY A 314 6.51 -1.65 -7.35
C GLY A 314 7.59 -2.73 -7.37
N PRO A 315 8.13 -3.04 -8.56
CA PRO A 315 8.87 -4.27 -8.81
C PRO A 315 10.09 -4.41 -7.87
N THR A 316 10.21 -5.56 -7.18
CA THR A 316 11.43 -5.98 -6.46
C THR A 316 12.16 -7.02 -7.30
N PRO A 317 13.50 -7.00 -7.42
CA PRO A 317 14.17 -7.97 -8.28
C PRO A 317 14.17 -9.34 -7.59
N GLY A 318 13.54 -10.32 -8.23
CA GLY A 318 13.69 -11.73 -7.88
C GLY A 318 14.98 -12.32 -8.46
N ARG A 319 15.22 -13.61 -8.20
CA ARG A 319 16.41 -14.35 -8.72
C ARG A 319 16.55 -14.31 -10.25
N ASN A 320 15.47 -14.05 -10.98
CA ASN A 320 15.42 -13.92 -12.45
C ASN A 320 15.09 -12.47 -12.91
N GLY A 321 15.33 -11.46 -12.07
CA GLY A 321 15.02 -10.06 -12.34
C GLY A 321 13.64 -9.64 -11.83
N TYR A 322 13.22 -8.43 -12.22
CA TYR A 322 11.93 -7.86 -11.84
C TYR A 322 10.77 -8.60 -12.52
N ASP A 323 9.75 -8.95 -11.74
CA ASP A 323 8.48 -9.45 -12.25
C ASP A 323 7.55 -8.27 -12.58
N TYR A 324 7.31 -8.04 -13.87
CA TYR A 324 6.44 -7.01 -14.39
C TYR A 324 5.88 -7.43 -15.75
N LEU A 325 4.73 -6.88 -16.12
CA LEU A 325 4.13 -7.12 -17.43
C LEU A 325 5.04 -6.54 -18.53
N LYS A 326 5.54 -7.38 -19.43
CA LYS A 326 6.47 -7.00 -20.51
C LYS A 326 5.79 -6.76 -21.86
N ASP A 327 4.51 -7.14 -21.99
CA ASP A 327 3.72 -6.90 -23.20
C ASP A 327 3.13 -5.49 -23.17
N ALA A 328 3.65 -4.61 -24.04
CA ALA A 328 3.19 -3.23 -24.16
C ALA A 328 1.69 -3.10 -24.46
N HIS A 329 1.13 -3.96 -25.31
CA HIS A 329 -0.30 -3.92 -25.62
C HIS A 329 -1.14 -4.39 -24.42
N ALA A 330 -0.66 -5.38 -23.67
CA ALA A 330 -1.32 -5.80 -22.43
C ALA A 330 -1.28 -4.70 -21.35
N ILE A 331 -0.17 -3.94 -21.25
CA ILE A 331 -0.06 -2.78 -20.36
C ILE A 331 -1.11 -1.73 -20.70
N TYR A 332 -1.22 -1.34 -21.98
CA TYR A 332 -2.23 -0.37 -22.41
C TYR A 332 -3.66 -0.85 -22.14
N ARG A 333 -4.00 -2.09 -22.52
CA ARG A 333 -5.33 -2.65 -22.26
C ARG A 333 -5.67 -2.65 -20.77
N ARG A 334 -4.71 -3.06 -19.93
CA ARG A 334 -4.93 -3.10 -18.48
C ARG A 334 -5.05 -1.70 -17.89
N SER A 335 -4.22 -0.75 -18.33
CA SER A 335 -4.27 0.64 -17.84
C SER A 335 -5.61 1.29 -18.14
N PHE A 336 -6.14 1.17 -19.36
CA PHE A 336 -7.44 1.74 -19.72
C PHE A 336 -8.60 1.03 -19.02
N ALA A 337 -8.53 -0.29 -18.83
CA ALA A 337 -9.53 -1.00 -18.04
C ALA A 337 -9.61 -0.48 -16.60
N LEU A 338 -8.46 -0.27 -15.95
CA LEU A 338 -8.40 0.29 -14.59
C LEU A 338 -8.94 1.72 -14.53
N ILE A 339 -8.63 2.58 -15.50
CA ILE A 339 -9.20 3.94 -15.55
C ILE A 339 -10.73 3.89 -15.58
N ARG A 340 -11.32 3.01 -16.41
CA ARG A 340 -12.79 2.86 -16.52
C ARG A 340 -13.44 2.23 -15.28
N GLU A 341 -12.67 1.51 -14.46
CA GLU A 341 -13.12 0.98 -13.17
C GLU A 341 -13.13 2.08 -12.09
N GLU A 342 -12.23 3.06 -12.17
CA GLU A 342 -12.05 4.11 -11.16
C GLU A 342 -12.88 5.37 -11.40
N VAL A 343 -13.28 5.66 -12.64
CA VAL A 343 -14.03 6.88 -12.97
C VAL A 343 -15.15 6.66 -13.99
N ASP A 344 -16.30 7.29 -13.74
CA ASP A 344 -17.41 7.32 -14.68
C ASP A 344 -17.19 8.37 -15.77
N LEU A 345 -16.71 7.94 -16.94
CA LEU A 345 -16.57 8.79 -18.12
C LEU A 345 -17.90 9.12 -18.80
N GLY A 346 -18.99 8.42 -18.45
CA GLY A 346 -20.32 8.62 -19.02
C GLY A 346 -20.90 10.02 -18.77
N VAL A 347 -20.34 10.75 -17.80
CA VAL A 347 -20.68 12.16 -17.51
C VAL A 347 -20.24 13.12 -18.62
N LEU A 348 -19.33 12.71 -19.50
CA LEU A 348 -18.84 13.52 -20.62
C LEU A 348 -19.54 13.16 -21.95
N PRO A 349 -19.66 14.13 -22.88
CA PRO A 349 -20.04 13.85 -24.26
C PRO A 349 -19.16 12.77 -24.90
N GLN A 350 -19.74 11.92 -25.74
CA GLN A 350 -19.06 10.77 -26.33
C GLN A 350 -17.71 11.11 -26.97
N GLY A 351 -17.62 12.22 -27.72
CA GLY A 351 -16.38 12.69 -28.35
C GLY A 351 -15.25 13.03 -27.36
N LEU A 352 -15.59 13.38 -26.12
CA LEU A 352 -14.65 13.77 -25.06
C LEU A 352 -14.25 12.62 -24.14
N GLN A 353 -14.99 11.51 -24.11
CA GLN A 353 -14.66 10.36 -23.26
C GLN A 353 -13.26 9.80 -23.58
N VAL A 354 -12.95 9.64 -24.86
CA VAL A 354 -11.63 9.16 -25.33
C VAL A 354 -10.51 10.17 -25.02
N VAL A 355 -10.83 11.47 -25.06
CA VAL A 355 -9.88 12.53 -24.71
C VAL A 355 -9.57 12.50 -23.22
N ALA A 356 -10.60 12.44 -22.37
CA ALA A 356 -10.46 12.38 -20.92
C ALA A 356 -9.72 11.12 -20.46
N GLU A 357 -10.07 9.95 -21.00
CA GLU A 357 -9.37 8.69 -20.72
C GLU A 357 -7.85 8.81 -21.01
N ARG A 358 -7.50 9.43 -22.13
CA ARG A 358 -6.09 9.66 -22.48
C ARG A 358 -5.39 10.69 -21.61
N LEU A 359 -6.08 11.76 -21.21
CA LEU A 359 -5.53 12.74 -20.29
C LEU A 359 -5.20 12.09 -18.95
N ILE A 360 -6.12 11.29 -18.41
CA ILE A 360 -5.94 10.53 -17.16
C ILE A 360 -4.76 9.56 -17.30
N HIS A 361 -4.70 8.79 -18.38
CA HIS A 361 -3.58 7.86 -18.63
C HIS A 361 -2.23 8.59 -18.68
N ALA A 362 -2.17 9.77 -19.33
CA ALA A 362 -0.94 10.51 -19.48
C ALA A 362 -0.42 11.14 -18.18
N CYS A 363 -1.30 11.46 -17.23
CA CYS A 363 -0.92 12.05 -15.96
C CYS A 363 -0.97 11.10 -14.76
N GLY A 364 -1.60 9.93 -14.91
CA GLY A 364 -1.79 8.95 -13.84
C GLY A 364 -2.73 9.42 -12.73
N ASP A 365 -3.69 10.30 -13.04
CA ASP A 365 -4.56 10.94 -12.03
C ASP A 365 -6.02 11.01 -12.53
N VAL A 366 -6.89 10.16 -11.98
CA VAL A 366 -8.33 10.14 -12.30
C VAL A 366 -9.08 11.37 -11.78
N THR A 367 -8.51 12.08 -10.80
CA THR A 367 -9.16 13.22 -10.15
C THR A 367 -9.15 14.50 -10.98
N ILE A 368 -8.60 14.46 -12.21
CA ILE A 368 -8.64 15.58 -13.15
C ILE A 368 -10.02 15.76 -13.82
N LEU A 369 -10.87 14.73 -13.81
CA LEU A 369 -12.13 14.72 -14.57
C LEU A 369 -13.06 15.90 -14.21
N PRO A 370 -13.29 16.23 -12.92
CA PRO A 370 -14.16 17.34 -12.54
C PRO A 370 -13.59 18.72 -12.90
N ASP A 371 -12.28 18.82 -13.16
CA ASP A 371 -11.60 20.07 -13.49
C ASP A 371 -11.64 20.36 -15.00
N LEU A 372 -12.15 19.46 -15.83
CA LEU A 372 -12.25 19.69 -17.26
C LEU A 372 -13.27 20.80 -17.55
N ALA A 373 -12.84 21.78 -18.34
CA ALA A 373 -13.69 22.81 -18.90
C ALA A 373 -13.56 22.79 -20.42
N TYR A 374 -14.69 22.81 -21.12
CA TYR A 374 -14.73 22.66 -22.58
C TYR A 374 -15.97 23.33 -23.18
N THR A 375 -15.93 23.57 -24.49
CA THR A 375 -17.11 23.94 -25.29
C THR A 375 -17.74 22.70 -25.92
N ASP A 376 -19.05 22.74 -26.15
CA ASP A 376 -19.75 21.73 -26.95
C ASP A 376 -19.14 21.63 -28.35
N GLY A 377 -18.98 20.39 -28.86
CA GLY A 377 -18.48 20.14 -30.21
C GLY A 377 -16.96 20.29 -30.41
N VAL A 378 -16.17 20.56 -29.36
CA VAL A 378 -14.72 20.77 -29.51
C VAL A 378 -14.00 19.54 -30.07
N ALA A 379 -14.41 18.34 -29.66
CA ALA A 379 -13.77 17.10 -30.11
C ALA A 379 -13.98 16.89 -31.61
N GLU A 380 -15.19 17.15 -32.09
CA GLU A 380 -15.61 17.04 -33.48
C GLU A 380 -14.91 18.10 -34.34
N ALA A 381 -14.86 19.35 -33.87
CA ALA A 381 -14.17 20.44 -34.55
C ALA A 381 -12.66 20.16 -34.71
N ALA A 382 -11.99 19.77 -33.62
CA ALA A 382 -10.57 19.47 -33.65
C ALA A 382 -10.25 18.24 -34.51
N ARG A 383 -11.05 17.17 -34.39
CA ARG A 383 -10.91 15.95 -35.20
C ARG A 383 -11.10 16.24 -36.69
N GLY A 384 -12.13 17.03 -37.04
CA GLY A 384 -12.39 17.43 -38.41
C GLY A 384 -11.23 18.22 -39.01
N ALA A 385 -10.70 19.19 -38.27
CA ALA A 385 -9.53 19.97 -38.71
C ALA A 385 -8.28 19.10 -38.88
N LEU A 386 -8.01 18.19 -37.93
CA LEU A 386 -6.89 17.26 -38.01
C LEU A 386 -7.02 16.32 -39.21
N ALA A 387 -8.20 15.75 -39.46
CA ALA A 387 -8.47 14.91 -40.62
C ALA A 387 -8.32 15.67 -41.95
N ALA A 388 -8.64 16.97 -41.97
CA ALA A 388 -8.45 17.85 -43.12
C ALA A 388 -6.99 18.32 -43.32
N GLY A 389 -6.04 17.89 -42.49
CA GLY A 389 -4.62 18.23 -42.61
C GLY A 389 -4.23 19.57 -41.96
N ALA A 390 -5.09 20.15 -41.10
CA ALA A 390 -4.78 21.41 -40.41
C ALA A 390 -3.47 21.34 -39.62
N PRO A 391 -2.66 22.41 -39.58
CA PRO A 391 -1.43 22.43 -38.81
C PRO A 391 -1.73 22.40 -37.30
N ILE A 392 -0.80 21.83 -36.55
CA ILE A 392 -0.82 21.74 -35.09
C ILE A 392 0.22 22.71 -34.54
N LEU A 393 -0.24 23.77 -33.89
CA LEU A 393 0.63 24.80 -33.30
C LEU A 393 0.89 24.44 -31.84
N VAL A 394 2.16 24.33 -31.46
CA VAL A 394 2.55 23.92 -30.11
C VAL A 394 3.42 24.95 -29.42
N ASP A 395 3.22 25.16 -28.12
CA ASP A 395 3.94 26.15 -27.33
C ASP A 395 5.35 25.71 -26.91
N SER A 396 5.62 24.41 -26.95
CA SER A 396 6.87 23.81 -26.50
C SER A 396 7.23 22.56 -27.30
N GLU A 397 8.53 22.31 -27.45
CA GLU A 397 9.06 21.13 -28.15
C GLU A 397 8.56 19.82 -27.52
N MET A 398 8.37 19.80 -26.19
CA MET A 398 7.87 18.63 -25.48
C MET A 398 6.45 18.24 -25.90
N VAL A 399 5.57 19.21 -26.16
CA VAL A 399 4.22 18.92 -26.71
C VAL A 399 4.38 18.31 -28.10
N GLY A 400 5.18 18.95 -28.96
CA GLY A 400 5.43 18.48 -30.32
C GLY A 400 6.04 17.08 -30.39
N ALA A 401 6.92 16.73 -29.46
CA ALA A 401 7.57 15.42 -29.36
C ALA A 401 6.63 14.33 -28.82
N GLY A 402 5.64 14.68 -28.00
CA GLY A 402 4.65 13.75 -27.46
C GLY A 402 3.55 13.34 -28.46
N ILE A 403 3.44 14.05 -29.59
CA ILE A 403 2.43 13.76 -30.62
C ILE A 403 2.89 12.58 -31.49
N ILE A 404 2.04 11.56 -31.60
CA ILE A 404 2.31 10.32 -32.33
C ILE A 404 2.16 10.58 -33.84
N ARG A 405 3.29 10.83 -34.50
CA ARG A 405 3.34 11.20 -35.94
C ARG A 405 2.69 10.18 -36.86
N ALA A 406 2.79 8.90 -36.53
CA ALA A 406 2.21 7.81 -37.31
C ALA A 406 0.67 7.85 -37.40
N ARG A 407 -0.01 8.68 -36.59
CA ARG A 407 -1.47 8.83 -36.58
C ARG A 407 -1.96 10.12 -37.26
N LEU A 408 -1.04 10.96 -37.76
CA LEU A 408 -1.40 12.22 -38.39
C LEU A 408 -1.73 12.01 -39.87
N ALA A 409 -2.69 12.78 -40.40
CA ALA A 409 -3.07 12.80 -41.81
C ALA A 409 -2.15 13.72 -42.63
N GLY A 410 -0.85 13.75 -42.33
CA GLY A 410 0.12 14.69 -42.94
C GLY A 410 0.17 16.07 -42.28
N ASN A 411 -0.46 16.26 -41.12
CA ASN A 411 -0.47 17.53 -40.38
C ASN A 411 0.96 17.98 -40.02
N ALA A 412 1.29 19.24 -40.32
CA ALA A 412 2.51 19.86 -39.81
C ALA A 412 2.36 20.12 -38.30
N VAL A 413 3.39 19.80 -37.51
CA VAL A 413 3.45 20.21 -36.09
C VAL A 413 4.52 21.28 -35.95
N LEU A 414 4.12 22.49 -35.61
CA LEU A 414 4.97 23.66 -35.64
C LEU A 414 5.20 24.17 -34.21
N CYS A 415 6.47 24.15 -33.79
CA CYS A 415 6.95 24.81 -32.57
C CYS A 415 7.85 25.97 -32.97
N LEU A 416 7.40 27.21 -32.76
CA LEU A 416 8.19 28.41 -33.11
C LEU A 416 8.96 28.98 -31.91
N LEU A 417 9.01 28.26 -30.79
CA LEU A 417 9.72 28.67 -29.58
C LEU A 417 11.22 28.94 -29.84
N ASN A 418 11.82 28.15 -30.73
CA ASN A 418 13.23 28.25 -31.11
C ASN A 418 13.44 28.92 -32.49
N ASP A 419 12.40 29.52 -33.08
CA ASP A 419 12.57 30.33 -34.29
C ASP A 419 13.58 31.46 -34.02
N PRO A 420 14.55 31.71 -34.92
CA PRO A 420 15.57 32.75 -34.72
C PRO A 420 15.00 34.15 -34.41
N ARG A 421 13.76 34.43 -34.84
CA ARG A 421 13.07 35.71 -34.60
C ARG A 421 12.49 35.83 -33.19
N THR A 422 12.16 34.71 -32.54
CA THR A 422 11.43 34.68 -31.26
C THR A 422 12.19 35.38 -30.14
N ALA A 423 13.51 35.20 -30.05
CA ALA A 423 14.32 35.82 -29.00
C ALA A 423 14.33 37.36 -29.11
N ALA A 424 14.48 37.88 -30.33
CA ALA A 424 14.46 39.31 -30.59
C ALA A 424 13.07 39.92 -30.32
N LEU A 425 12.00 39.23 -30.73
CA LEU A 425 10.62 39.65 -30.47
C LEU A 425 10.28 39.68 -28.97
N ALA A 426 10.73 38.67 -28.22
CA ALA A 426 10.54 38.63 -26.77
C ALA A 426 11.20 39.82 -26.09
N GLN A 427 12.42 40.16 -26.51
CA GLN A 427 13.15 41.32 -25.99
C GLN A 427 12.49 42.64 -26.36
N SER A 428 12.11 42.84 -27.64
CA SER A 428 11.49 44.10 -28.09
C SER A 428 10.14 44.36 -27.43
N ASN A 429 9.36 43.30 -27.17
CA ASN A 429 8.01 43.40 -26.63
C ASN A 429 7.98 43.26 -25.10
N GLY A 430 9.13 43.08 -24.44
CA GLY A 430 9.21 42.91 -22.98
C GLY A 430 8.43 41.70 -22.46
N THR A 431 8.39 40.61 -23.23
CA THR A 431 7.57 39.43 -22.94
C THR A 431 8.39 38.14 -22.93
N THR A 432 7.74 37.02 -22.59
CA THR A 432 8.39 35.69 -22.61
C THR A 432 8.58 35.19 -24.04
N ARG A 433 9.59 34.33 -24.26
CA ARG A 433 9.79 33.67 -25.56
C ARG A 433 8.57 32.88 -26.03
N SER A 434 7.87 32.20 -25.13
CA SER A 434 6.67 31.44 -25.47
C SER A 434 5.52 32.35 -25.94
N ALA A 435 5.33 33.52 -25.32
CA ALA A 435 4.37 34.51 -25.80
C ALA A 435 4.80 35.11 -27.14
N ALA A 436 6.06 35.51 -27.31
CA ALA A 436 6.57 36.05 -28.56
C ALA A 436 6.49 35.05 -29.72
N ALA A 437 6.65 33.75 -29.45
CA ALA A 437 6.48 32.69 -30.46
C ALA A 437 5.03 32.61 -30.97
N VAL A 438 4.04 32.97 -30.15
CA VAL A 438 2.62 33.01 -30.54
C VAL A 438 2.37 34.13 -31.56
N ASP A 439 3.08 35.25 -31.51
CA ASP A 439 2.98 36.28 -32.56
C ASP A 439 3.38 35.75 -33.94
N LEU A 440 4.31 34.79 -33.99
CA LEU A 440 4.74 34.13 -35.22
C LEU A 440 3.74 33.08 -35.73
N TRP A 441 2.69 32.75 -34.96
CA TRP A 441 1.66 31.81 -35.39
C TRP A 441 0.65 32.40 -36.37
N ARG A 442 0.53 33.74 -36.46
CA ARG A 442 -0.49 34.42 -37.28
C ARG A 442 -0.64 33.85 -38.71
N PRO A 443 0.43 33.55 -39.48
CA PRO A 443 0.31 32.99 -40.83
C PRO A 443 -0.27 31.57 -40.89
N HIS A 444 -0.31 30.88 -39.75
CA HIS A 444 -0.71 29.48 -39.64
C HIS A 444 -1.93 29.29 -38.73
N LEU A 445 -2.49 30.36 -38.16
CA LEU A 445 -3.46 30.28 -37.07
C LEU A 445 -4.87 29.93 -37.56
N GLU A 446 -5.25 30.37 -38.76
CA GLU A 446 -6.58 30.11 -39.32
C GLU A 446 -6.83 28.61 -39.47
N GLY A 447 -7.84 28.08 -38.78
CA GLY A 447 -8.22 26.67 -38.82
C GLY A 447 -7.21 25.71 -38.17
N ALA A 448 -6.13 26.18 -37.56
CA ALA A 448 -5.17 25.33 -36.85
C ALA A 448 -5.78 24.65 -35.62
N VAL A 449 -5.16 23.55 -35.19
CA VAL A 449 -5.36 23.02 -33.83
C VAL A 449 -4.21 23.49 -32.96
N VAL A 450 -4.51 24.30 -31.95
CA VAL A 450 -3.51 24.86 -31.04
C VAL A 450 -3.41 23.97 -29.80
N ALA A 451 -2.21 23.57 -29.41
CA ALA A 451 -1.95 22.78 -28.21
C ALA A 451 -0.90 23.46 -27.32
N ILE A 452 -1.34 23.97 -26.18
CA ILE A 452 -0.49 24.68 -25.21
C ILE A 452 -0.36 23.81 -23.98
N GLY A 453 0.82 23.28 -23.71
CA GLY A 453 1.06 22.36 -22.59
C GLY A 453 1.96 22.90 -21.49
N ASN A 454 2.66 24.01 -21.72
CA ASN A 454 3.68 24.51 -20.80
C ASN A 454 3.39 25.94 -20.36
N ALA A 455 3.39 26.90 -21.27
CA ALA A 455 3.50 28.32 -20.94
C ALA A 455 2.13 29.01 -20.82
N PRO A 456 1.72 29.48 -19.62
CA PRO A 456 0.49 30.27 -19.47
C PRO A 456 0.53 31.58 -20.26
N THR A 457 1.72 32.18 -20.40
CA THR A 457 1.92 33.41 -21.17
C THR A 457 1.67 33.21 -22.67
N ALA A 458 1.89 32.01 -23.21
CA ALA A 458 1.50 31.70 -24.59
C ALA A 458 -0.03 31.67 -24.74
N LEU A 459 -0.74 31.12 -23.75
CA LEU A 459 -2.21 31.11 -23.77
C LEU A 459 -2.78 32.54 -23.63
N PHE A 460 -2.28 33.34 -22.70
CA PHE A 460 -2.68 34.75 -22.60
C PHE A 460 -2.44 35.49 -23.92
N ARG A 461 -1.24 35.35 -24.50
CA ARG A 461 -0.93 36.04 -25.76
C ARG A 461 -1.84 35.58 -26.90
N LEU A 462 -2.17 34.30 -26.98
CA LEU A 462 -3.12 33.80 -27.97
C LEU A 462 -4.50 34.45 -27.81
N LEU A 463 -4.98 34.59 -26.58
CA LEU A 463 -6.27 35.25 -26.31
C LEU A 463 -6.24 36.72 -26.72
N GLU A 464 -5.15 37.44 -26.42
CA GLU A 464 -4.95 38.82 -26.88
C GLU A 464 -4.95 38.91 -28.42
N LEU A 465 -4.28 37.99 -29.12
CA LEU A 465 -4.28 37.95 -30.58
C LEU A 465 -5.70 37.80 -31.16
N LEU A 466 -6.51 36.95 -30.54
CA LEU A 466 -7.89 36.74 -30.97
C LEU A 466 -8.75 38.00 -30.70
N ASP A 467 -8.52 38.68 -29.58
CA ASP A 467 -9.19 39.95 -29.26
C ASP A 467 -8.76 41.08 -30.21
N GLU A 468 -7.51 41.05 -30.68
CA GLU A 468 -6.98 41.95 -31.73
C GLU A 468 -7.53 41.62 -33.15
N GLY A 469 -8.32 40.56 -33.31
CA GLY A 469 -8.93 40.16 -34.59
C GLY A 469 -8.06 39.23 -35.43
N ALA A 470 -7.12 38.50 -34.84
CA ALA A 470 -6.40 37.44 -35.55
C ALA A 470 -7.35 36.33 -36.04
N PRO A 471 -6.99 35.60 -37.12
CA PRO A 471 -7.77 34.47 -37.61
C PRO A 471 -7.98 33.42 -36.51
N ALA A 472 -9.18 32.82 -36.47
CA ALA A 472 -9.54 31.85 -35.45
C ALA A 472 -8.95 30.45 -35.76
N PRO A 473 -8.33 29.77 -34.78
CA PRO A 473 -8.03 28.36 -34.90
C PRO A 473 -9.31 27.51 -34.83
N ALA A 474 -9.23 26.28 -35.32
CA ALA A 474 -10.34 25.32 -35.25
C ALA A 474 -10.59 24.83 -33.83
N ALA A 475 -9.55 24.70 -33.00
CA ALA A 475 -9.67 24.37 -31.59
C ALA A 475 -8.44 24.78 -30.76
N ILE A 476 -8.64 25.04 -29.47
CA ILE A 476 -7.59 25.29 -28.47
C ILE A 476 -7.58 24.17 -27.42
N LEU A 477 -6.49 23.42 -27.36
CA LEU A 477 -6.17 22.44 -26.32
C LEU A 477 -5.27 23.11 -25.27
N GLY A 478 -5.90 23.80 -24.31
CA GLY A 478 -5.23 24.66 -23.34
C GLY A 478 -4.87 23.94 -22.06
N PHE A 479 -3.71 23.30 -21.97
CA PHE A 479 -3.23 22.61 -20.78
C PHE A 479 -1.91 23.18 -20.21
N PRO A 480 -1.66 24.51 -20.17
CA PRO A 480 -0.46 25.00 -19.50
C PRO A 480 -0.46 24.60 -18.02
N VAL A 481 0.68 24.11 -17.55
CA VAL A 481 0.92 23.76 -16.14
C VAL A 481 1.67 24.89 -15.45
N GLY A 482 1.37 25.15 -14.18
CA GLY A 482 2.19 26.09 -13.41
C GLY A 482 1.54 26.63 -12.15
N PHE A 483 2.37 27.20 -11.30
CA PHE A 483 1.96 27.84 -10.06
C PHE A 483 1.59 29.32 -10.24
N VAL A 484 2.05 29.94 -11.34
CA VAL A 484 1.85 31.36 -11.64
C VAL A 484 1.23 31.48 -13.02
N GLY A 485 0.06 32.11 -13.11
CA GLY A 485 -0.61 32.44 -14.37
C GLY A 485 -1.35 31.29 -15.06
N ALA A 486 -1.08 30.03 -14.72
CA ALA A 486 -1.71 28.88 -15.38
C ALA A 486 -3.22 28.79 -15.13
N ALA A 487 -3.64 28.93 -13.86
CA ALA A 487 -5.05 28.87 -13.51
C ALA A 487 -5.81 30.06 -14.13
N GLU A 488 -5.20 31.24 -14.09
CA GLU A 488 -5.74 32.49 -14.60
C GLU A 488 -5.87 32.47 -16.12
N ALA A 489 -4.87 31.96 -16.84
CA ALA A 489 -4.91 31.86 -18.30
C ALA A 489 -6.00 30.91 -18.79
N LYS A 490 -6.16 29.76 -18.12
CA LYS A 490 -7.19 28.77 -18.45
C LYS A 490 -8.59 29.25 -18.08
N ALA A 491 -8.73 29.98 -16.97
CA ALA A 491 -9.98 30.66 -16.62
C ALA A 491 -10.33 31.78 -17.61
N ALA A 492 -9.34 32.53 -18.13
CA ALA A 492 -9.55 33.55 -19.15
C ALA A 492 -10.03 32.94 -20.48
N LEU A 493 -9.50 31.77 -20.86
CA LEU A 493 -9.99 30.98 -22.00
C LEU A 493 -11.44 30.52 -21.76
N ALA A 494 -11.71 29.93 -20.59
CA ALA A 494 -13.01 29.33 -20.30
C ALA A 494 -14.15 30.36 -20.15
N SER A 495 -13.86 31.53 -19.56
CA SER A 495 -14.86 32.59 -19.36
C SER A 495 -15.23 33.30 -20.65
N HIS A 496 -14.31 33.39 -21.61
CA HIS A 496 -14.51 34.12 -22.86
C HIS A 496 -13.84 33.34 -24.01
N PRO A 497 -14.52 32.39 -24.66
CA PRO A 497 -13.88 31.52 -25.65
C PRO A 497 -13.58 32.19 -27.01
N ARG A 498 -13.97 33.46 -27.22
CA ARG A 498 -13.86 34.16 -28.51
C ARG A 498 -14.46 33.38 -29.70
N ARG A 499 -15.50 32.57 -29.44
CA ARG A 499 -16.15 31.63 -30.40
C ARG A 499 -15.22 30.55 -30.96
N VAL A 500 -14.07 30.32 -30.31
CA VAL A 500 -13.15 29.24 -30.64
C VAL A 500 -13.44 28.04 -29.73
N PRO A 501 -13.66 26.83 -30.29
CA PRO A 501 -13.81 25.63 -29.49
C PRO A 501 -12.58 25.37 -28.62
N PHE A 502 -12.78 24.98 -27.36
CA PHE A 502 -11.65 24.69 -26.47
C PHE A 502 -11.91 23.53 -25.53
N ILE A 503 -10.81 22.96 -25.04
CA ILE A 503 -10.78 22.09 -23.85
C ILE A 503 -9.55 22.46 -23.01
N THR A 504 -9.74 22.50 -21.70
CA THR A 504 -8.73 22.87 -20.71
C THR A 504 -8.99 22.16 -19.38
N LEU A 505 -8.09 22.38 -18.41
CA LEU A 505 -8.27 22.06 -17.00
C LEU A 505 -8.35 23.35 -16.19
N THR A 506 -9.20 23.42 -15.18
CA THR A 506 -9.13 24.51 -14.19
C THR A 506 -7.88 24.35 -13.29
N GLY A 507 -7.56 25.37 -12.49
CA GLY A 507 -6.46 25.29 -11.53
C GLY A 507 -5.05 25.17 -12.14
N ARG A 508 -4.13 24.52 -11.44
CA ARG A 508 -2.68 24.51 -11.78
C ARG A 508 -2.23 23.33 -12.65
N ARG A 509 -3.03 22.27 -12.71
CA ARG A 509 -2.71 21.02 -13.41
C ARG A 509 -2.72 21.23 -14.93
N GLY A 510 -1.90 20.46 -15.62
CA GLY A 510 -1.68 20.58 -17.06
C GLY A 510 -0.41 19.81 -17.44
N GLY A 511 0.20 20.21 -18.55
CA GLY A 511 1.53 19.74 -18.92
C GLY A 511 1.59 19.33 -20.39
N SER A 512 2.82 19.24 -20.90
CA SER A 512 3.06 18.83 -22.27
C SER A 512 2.52 17.43 -22.58
N ALA A 513 2.57 16.51 -21.61
CA ALA A 513 2.03 15.16 -21.74
C ALA A 513 0.51 15.17 -21.96
N MET A 514 -0.22 15.99 -21.20
CA MET A 514 -1.67 16.14 -21.35
C MET A 514 -2.04 16.79 -22.69
N ALA A 515 -1.38 17.89 -23.06
CA ALA A 515 -1.64 18.55 -24.34
C ALA A 515 -1.38 17.62 -25.54
N ALA A 516 -0.29 16.86 -25.52
CA ALA A 516 0.00 15.87 -26.54
C ALA A 516 -1.00 14.68 -26.53
N ALA A 517 -1.40 14.22 -25.34
CA ALA A 517 -2.40 13.16 -25.19
C ALA A 517 -3.77 13.56 -25.74
N ALA A 518 -4.18 14.83 -25.56
CA ALA A 518 -5.39 15.37 -26.15
C ALA A 518 -5.34 15.34 -27.69
N VAL A 519 -4.25 15.82 -28.30
CA VAL A 519 -4.04 15.70 -29.76
C VAL A 519 -4.10 14.25 -30.20
N ASN A 520 -3.38 13.36 -29.52
CA ASN A 520 -3.32 11.94 -29.86
C ASN A 520 -4.70 11.26 -29.76
N ALA A 521 -5.54 11.62 -28.78
CA ALA A 521 -6.90 11.11 -28.65
C ALA A 521 -7.79 11.51 -29.84
N LEU A 522 -7.63 12.75 -30.32
CA LEU A 522 -8.39 13.30 -31.42
C LEU A 522 -7.99 12.74 -32.80
N THR A 523 -6.85 12.04 -32.87
CA THR A 523 -6.38 11.35 -34.09
C THR A 523 -6.67 9.84 -34.10
N MET A 524 -7.34 9.31 -33.07
CA MET A 524 -7.81 7.92 -33.10
C MET A 524 -9.14 7.81 -33.84
N ASP A 525 -9.25 6.88 -34.79
CA ASP A 525 -10.56 6.43 -35.25
C ASP A 525 -11.31 5.83 -34.04
N GLY A 526 -12.55 6.25 -33.84
CA GLY A 526 -13.37 5.78 -32.71
C GLY A 526 -13.57 4.27 -32.80
N GLN A 527 -12.78 3.52 -32.04
CA GLN A 527 -12.99 2.11 -31.76
C GLN A 527 -13.64 1.94 -30.40
#